data_AF-A0A388Q302-F1
#
_entry.id   AF-A0A388Q302-F1
#
_cell.length_a   1.000
_cell.length_b   1.000
_cell.length_c   1.000
_cell.angle_alpha   90.00
_cell.angle_beta   90.00
_cell.angle_gamma   90.00
#
_symmetry.space_group_name_H-M   'P 1'
#
loop_
_entity.id
_entity.type
_entity.pdbx_description
1 polymer ?
#
loop_
_entity_poly.entity_id
_entity_poly.type
_entity_poly.pdbx_seq_one_letter_code
_entity_poly.pdbx_strand_id
1 'polypeptide(L)'
;MKQITLIAGFFLCSLGMTAQNSNNISTQVSKEIEILRKADLNLSDIQLSRITQVLAGQEQIQNRNNQALEGNKAVLAQRNAELRKSKIQNIKGAMTEQQREKFDALKLTDKF
;
A
#
# COMPACT_ATOMS: atom_id res chain seq x y z
N MET A 1 42.53 -35.07 -30.58
CA MET A 1 41.12 -35.21 -31.00
C MET A 1 40.24 -34.60 -29.92
N LYS A 2 39.49 -33.54 -30.24
CA LYS A 2 38.64 -32.78 -29.33
C LYS A 2 37.30 -33.51 -29.17
N GLN A 3 36.94 -33.88 -27.95
CA GLN A 3 35.57 -34.29 -27.59
C GLN A 3 34.93 -33.08 -26.89
N ILE A 4 33.98 -32.43 -27.57
CA ILE A 4 33.14 -31.37 -27.01
C ILE A 4 31.89 -32.07 -26.51
N THR A 5 31.75 -32.20 -25.20
CA THR A 5 30.52 -32.71 -24.58
C THR A 5 29.70 -31.52 -24.09
N LEU A 6 28.62 -31.24 -24.82
CA LEU A 6 27.48 -30.43 -24.40
C LEU A 6 26.81 -31.10 -23.19
N ILE A 7 26.71 -30.42 -22.05
CA ILE A 7 25.71 -30.74 -21.03
C ILE A 7 24.99 -29.46 -20.63
N ALA A 8 23.72 -29.40 -21.01
CA ALA A 8 22.72 -28.46 -20.57
C ALA A 8 22.52 -28.61 -19.04
N GLY A 9 23.02 -27.64 -18.28
CA GLY A 9 22.82 -27.54 -16.84
C GLY A 9 21.64 -26.62 -16.52
N PHE A 10 20.49 -27.24 -16.32
CA PHE A 10 19.23 -26.72 -15.80
C PHE A 10 19.45 -25.69 -14.67
N PHE A 11 19.23 -24.41 -14.94
CA PHE A 11 19.30 -23.33 -13.94
C PHE A 11 17.99 -23.33 -13.13
N LEU A 12 17.90 -24.23 -12.16
CA LEU A 12 16.96 -24.15 -11.04
C LEU A 12 17.36 -22.97 -10.14
N CYS A 13 17.01 -21.75 -10.55
CA CYS A 13 17.04 -20.62 -9.63
C CYS A 13 15.66 -20.41 -9.01
N SER A 14 15.63 -20.74 -7.72
CA SER A 14 14.87 -20.07 -6.67
C SER A 14 13.35 -19.99 -6.86
N LEU A 15 12.68 -20.97 -6.25
CA LEU A 15 11.78 -20.73 -5.11
C LEU A 15 11.33 -19.27 -4.94
N GLY A 16 10.44 -18.82 -5.83
CA GLY A 16 9.49 -17.78 -5.50
C GLY A 16 8.50 -18.37 -4.51
N MET A 17 8.89 -18.50 -3.24
CA MET A 17 7.92 -18.56 -2.17
C MET A 17 7.09 -17.29 -2.31
N THR A 18 5.94 -17.42 -2.95
CA THR A 18 4.85 -16.47 -2.81
C THR A 18 4.56 -16.48 -1.31
N ALA A 19 5.09 -15.47 -0.61
CA ALA A 19 4.73 -15.22 0.77
C ALA A 19 3.20 -15.20 0.78
N GLN A 20 2.63 -16.24 1.40
CA GLN A 20 1.21 -16.39 1.56
C GLN A 20 0.72 -15.10 2.20
N ASN A 21 -0.02 -14.35 1.41
CA ASN A 21 -0.70 -13.12 1.78
C ASN A 21 -1.82 -13.54 2.75
N SER A 22 -1.44 -13.86 3.99
CA SER A 22 -2.37 -14.07 5.07
C SER A 22 -2.95 -12.70 5.39
N ASN A 23 -4.27 -12.66 5.49
CA ASN A 23 -5.15 -11.50 5.68
C ASN A 23 -4.90 -10.64 6.94
N ASN A 24 -3.67 -10.57 7.45
CA ASN A 24 -3.32 -9.70 8.55
C ASN A 24 -3.06 -8.30 8.03
N ILE A 25 -4.12 -7.48 8.11
CA ILE A 25 -4.01 -6.03 8.01
C ILE A 25 -2.96 -5.57 9.03
N SER A 26 -2.01 -4.75 8.61
CA SER A 26 -0.96 -4.27 9.50
C SER A 26 -1.51 -3.42 10.64
N THR A 27 -0.72 -3.26 11.71
CA THR A 27 -1.07 -2.35 12.81
C THR A 27 -1.25 -0.90 12.32
N GLN A 28 -0.46 -0.47 11.32
CA GLN A 28 -0.57 0.87 10.76
C GLN A 28 -1.90 1.06 10.02
N VAL A 29 -2.26 0.13 9.14
CA VAL A 29 -3.53 0.19 8.41
C VAL A 29 -4.72 0.10 9.38
N SER A 30 -4.61 -0.72 10.43
CA SER A 30 -5.65 -0.82 11.46
C SER A 30 -5.88 0.50 12.20
N LYS A 31 -4.81 1.22 12.57
CA LYS A 31 -4.89 2.56 13.17
C LYS A 31 -5.53 3.57 12.22
N GLU A 32 -5.14 3.53 10.95
CA GLU A 32 -5.67 4.40 9.90
C GLU A 32 -7.19 4.18 9.70
N ILE A 33 -7.66 2.93 9.73
CA ILE A 33 -9.09 2.61 9.68
C ILE A 33 -9.83 3.01 10.96
N GLU A 34 -9.21 2.88 12.12
CA GLU A 34 -9.79 3.32 13.38
C GLU A 34 -10.04 4.84 13.41
N ILE A 35 -9.14 5.64 12.83
CA ILE A 35 -9.33 7.08 12.64
C ILE A 35 -10.62 7.34 11.84
N LEU A 36 -10.83 6.62 10.74
CA LEU A 36 -12.04 6.77 9.90
C LEU A 36 -13.31 6.33 10.62
N ARG A 37 -13.26 5.24 11.41
CA ARG A 37 -14.39 4.76 12.21
C ARG A 37 -14.79 5.78 13.28
N LYS A 38 -13.83 6.44 13.92
CA LYS A 38 -14.08 7.45 14.96
C LYS A 38 -14.46 8.82 14.42
N ALA A 39 -14.19 9.10 13.15
CA ALA A 39 -14.44 10.39 12.53
C ALA A 39 -15.91 10.68 12.20
N ASP A 40 -16.84 9.80 12.60
CA ASP A 40 -18.29 9.97 12.38
C ASP A 40 -18.65 10.26 10.90
N LEU A 41 -17.88 9.73 9.96
CA LEU A 41 -18.10 9.93 8.53
C LEU A 41 -19.30 9.13 7.99
N ASN A 42 -19.98 8.35 8.84
CA ASN A 42 -21.03 7.42 8.45
C ASN A 42 -20.62 6.52 7.27
N LEU A 43 -19.39 6.00 7.30
CA LEU A 43 -18.89 5.08 6.29
C LEU A 43 -19.52 3.71 6.49
N SER A 44 -20.10 3.15 5.44
CA SER A 44 -20.55 1.76 5.44
C SER A 44 -19.38 0.79 5.58
N ASP A 45 -19.67 -0.43 6.03
CA ASP A 45 -18.65 -1.49 6.12
C ASP A 45 -18.02 -1.81 4.77
N ILE A 46 -18.77 -1.69 3.67
CA ILE A 46 -18.25 -1.87 2.31
C ILE A 46 -17.23 -0.77 1.97
N GLN A 47 -17.52 0.49 2.31
CA GLN A 47 -16.59 1.59 2.10
C GLN A 47 -15.32 1.40 2.95
N LEU A 48 -15.47 1.06 4.23
CA LEU A 48 -14.34 0.79 5.12
C LEU A 48 -13.48 -0.38 4.63
N SER A 49 -14.10 -1.47 4.15
CA SER A 49 -13.40 -2.62 3.57
C SER A 49 -12.58 -2.22 2.33
N ARG A 50 -13.16 -1.45 1.41
CA ARG A 50 -12.46 -0.94 0.22
C ARG A 50 -11.27 -0.06 0.60
N ILE A 51 -11.46 0.87 1.55
CA ILE A 51 -10.39 1.72 2.03
C ILE A 51 -9.28 0.87 2.68
N THR A 52 -9.64 -0.12 3.49
CA THR A 52 -8.68 -1.04 4.13
C THR A 52 -7.78 -1.74 3.11
N GLN A 53 -8.36 -2.28 2.03
CA GLN A 53 -7.60 -2.94 0.98
C GLN A 53 -6.64 -1.99 0.26
N VAL A 54 -7.09 -0.76 -0.02
CA VAL A 54 -6.25 0.27 -0.62
C VAL A 54 -5.06 0.61 0.29
N LEU A 55 -5.31 0.83 1.58
CA LEU A 55 -4.27 1.20 2.54
C LEU A 55 -3.23 0.08 2.69
N ALA A 56 -3.67 -1.18 2.74
CA ALA A 56 -2.77 -2.33 2.74
C ALA A 56 -1.91 -2.40 1.46
N GLY A 57 -2.51 -2.18 0.30
CA GLY A 57 -1.77 -2.13 -0.96
C GLY A 57 -0.74 -1.00 -1.00
N GLN A 58 -1.09 0.18 -0.48
CA GLN A 58 -0.16 1.31 -0.43
C GLN A 58 0.98 1.11 0.55
N GLU A 59 0.74 0.49 1.70
CA GLU A 59 1.80 0.11 2.63
C GLU A 59 2.78 -0.87 1.96
N GLN A 60 2.27 -1.84 1.20
CA GLN A 60 3.13 -2.76 0.45
C GLN A 60 3.99 -2.01 -0.58
N ILE A 61 3.43 -1.04 -1.30
CA ILE A 61 4.19 -0.21 -2.26
C ILE A 61 5.23 0.65 -1.53
N GLN A 62 4.87 1.26 -0.39
CA GLN A 62 5.79 2.04 0.43
C GLN A 62 6.98 1.19 0.90
N ASN A 63 6.72 -0.03 1.38
CA ASN A 63 7.77 -0.96 1.81
C ASN A 63 8.72 -1.31 0.64
N ARG A 64 8.17 -1.58 -0.54
CA ARG A 64 8.97 -1.82 -1.75
C ARG A 64 9.80 -0.60 -2.15
N ASN A 65 9.23 0.60 -2.09
CA ASN A 65 9.96 1.83 -2.39
C ASN A 65 11.11 2.07 -1.42
N ASN A 66 10.88 1.88 -0.11
CA ASN A 66 11.90 2.03 0.92
C ASN A 66 13.08 1.08 0.66
N GLN A 67 12.82 -0.17 0.30
CA GLN A 67 13.85 -1.17 -0.01
C GLN A 67 14.59 -0.84 -1.31
N ALA A 68 13.85 -0.54 -2.39
CA ALA A 68 14.44 -0.33 -3.70
C ALA A 68 15.20 1.00 -3.83
N LEU A 69 14.85 2.01 -3.02
CA LEU A 69 15.38 3.37 -3.12
C LEU A 69 16.17 3.80 -1.87
N GLU A 70 16.60 2.86 -1.03
CA GLU A 70 17.33 3.15 0.22
C GLU A 70 18.55 4.07 -0.01
N GLY A 71 19.27 3.88 -1.12
CA GLY A 71 20.43 4.69 -1.51
C GLY A 71 20.09 6.01 -2.22
N ASN A 72 18.84 6.27 -2.58
CA ASN A 72 18.42 7.48 -3.29
C ASN A 72 17.27 8.20 -2.55
N LYS A 73 17.65 8.88 -1.47
CA LYS A 73 16.71 9.57 -0.56
C LYS A 73 15.85 10.63 -1.24
N ALA A 74 16.36 11.31 -2.27
CA ALA A 74 15.61 12.33 -3.00
C ALA A 74 14.44 11.70 -3.77
N VAL A 75 14.70 10.61 -4.51
CA VAL A 75 13.65 9.89 -5.23
C VAL A 75 12.70 9.20 -4.26
N LEU A 76 13.20 8.63 -3.16
CA LEU A 76 12.35 8.04 -2.13
C LEU A 76 11.37 9.06 -1.52
N ALA A 77 11.86 10.27 -1.19
CA ALA A 77 11.01 11.35 -0.68
C ALA A 77 9.92 11.75 -1.69
N GLN A 78 10.27 11.87 -2.97
CA GLN A 78 9.30 12.16 -4.04
C GLN A 78 8.24 11.06 -4.13
N ARG A 79 8.64 9.78 -4.17
CA ARG A 79 7.71 8.65 -4.26
C ARG A 79 6.80 8.55 -3.04
N ASN A 80 7.31 8.85 -1.85
CA ASN A 80 6.49 8.87 -0.64
C ASN A 80 5.48 10.04 -0.65
N ALA A 81 5.83 11.20 -1.19
CA ALA A 81 4.90 12.31 -1.37
C ALA A 81 3.79 11.97 -2.39
N GLU A 82 4.14 11.34 -3.51
CA GLU A 82 3.18 10.85 -4.51
C GLU A 82 2.23 9.79 -3.91
N LEU A 83 2.77 8.84 -3.14
CA LEU A 83 1.99 7.83 -2.43
C LEU A 83 1.02 8.45 -1.42
N ARG A 84 1.47 9.43 -0.63
CA ARG A 84 0.61 10.17 0.31
C ARG A 84 -0.55 10.83 -0.42
N LYS A 85 -0.29 11.53 -1.54
CA LYS A 85 -1.35 12.15 -2.34
C LYS A 85 -2.35 11.11 -2.86
N SER A 86 -1.84 9.99 -3.40
CA SER A 86 -2.67 8.88 -3.87
C SER A 86 -3.50 8.26 -2.75
N LYS A 87 -2.94 8.11 -1.53
CA LYS A 87 -3.64 7.63 -0.33
C LYS A 87 -4.90 8.44 -0.06
N ILE A 88 -4.74 9.75 0.05
CA ILE A 88 -5.86 10.65 0.35
C ILE A 88 -6.91 10.60 -0.77
N GLN A 89 -6.48 10.61 -2.03
CA GLN A 89 -7.40 10.53 -3.17
C GLN A 89 -8.21 9.23 -3.17
N ASN A 90 -7.58 8.09 -2.89
CA ASN A 90 -8.28 6.80 -2.87
C ASN A 90 -9.23 6.66 -1.67
N ILE A 91 -8.85 7.17 -0.49
CA ILE A 91 -9.75 7.23 0.68
C ILE A 91 -11.01 8.01 0.31
N LYS A 92 -10.85 9.23 -0.24
CA LYS A 92 -11.96 10.08 -0.67
C LYS A 92 -12.74 9.52 -1.85
N GLY A 93 -12.10 8.73 -2.71
CA GLY A 93 -12.74 8.07 -3.85
C GLY A 93 -13.75 7.01 -3.44
N ALA A 94 -13.63 6.45 -2.23
CA ALA A 94 -14.61 5.52 -1.66
C ALA A 94 -15.82 6.24 -1.00
N MET A 95 -15.79 7.56 -0.90
CA MET A 95 -16.77 8.38 -0.18
C MET A 95 -17.79 9.05 -1.11
N THR A 96 -18.94 9.44 -0.56
CA THR A 96 -19.85 10.39 -1.21
C THR A 96 -19.31 11.82 -1.08
N GLU A 97 -19.90 12.80 -1.78
CA GLU A 97 -19.50 14.20 -1.67
C GLU A 97 -19.64 14.73 -0.23
N GLN A 98 -20.80 14.52 0.40
CA GLN A 98 -21.04 14.94 1.78
C GLN A 98 -20.02 14.33 2.77
N GLN A 99 -19.62 13.07 2.56
CA GLN A 99 -18.60 12.42 3.37
C GLN A 99 -17.21 13.03 3.13
N ARG A 100 -16.87 13.42 1.90
CA ARG A 100 -15.62 14.13 1.58
C ARG A 100 -15.58 15.51 2.22
N GLU A 101 -16.67 16.27 2.14
CA GLU A 101 -16.78 17.58 2.78
C GLU A 101 -16.57 17.46 4.31
N LYS A 102 -17.20 16.47 4.95
CA LYS A 102 -16.99 16.20 6.38
C LYS A 102 -15.56 15.77 6.67
N PHE A 103 -14.96 14.92 5.83
CA PHE A 103 -13.55 14.52 5.95
C PHE A 103 -12.61 15.73 5.93
N ASP A 104 -12.87 16.68 5.04
CA ASP A 104 -12.08 17.92 4.92
C ASP A 104 -12.32 18.89 6.07
N ALA A 105 -13.58 19.06 6.50
CA ALA A 105 -13.93 19.88 7.65
C ALA A 105 -13.24 19.38 8.95
N LEU A 106 -13.10 18.06 9.08
CA LEU A 106 -12.40 17.40 10.19
C LEU A 106 -10.86 17.39 10.02
N LYS A 107 -10.34 17.91 8.91
CA LYS A 107 -8.90 17.95 8.58
C LYS A 107 -8.24 16.57 8.67
N LEU A 108 -8.96 15.52 8.24
CA LEU A 108 -8.47 14.15 8.34
C LEU A 108 -7.29 13.87 7.41
N THR A 109 -7.10 14.67 6.36
CA THR A 109 -5.92 14.62 5.48
C THR A 109 -4.59 14.66 6.25
N ASP A 110 -4.54 15.38 7.38
CA ASP A 110 -3.32 15.52 8.18
C ASP A 110 -3.02 14.31 9.07
N LYS A 111 -3.96 13.35 9.14
CA LYS A 111 -3.87 12.16 9.99
C LYS A 111 -3.35 10.92 9.27
N PHE A 112 -3.27 10.97 7.94
CA PHE A 112 -2.64 9.95 7.07
C PHE A 112 -1.38 10.54 6.45
#